data_AF-A0A6V7K2W6-F1
#
_entry.id   AF-A0A6V7K2W6-F1
#
_cell.length_a   1.000
_cell.length_b   1.000
_cell.length_c   1.000
_cell.angle_alpha   90.00
_cell.angle_beta   90.00
_cell.angle_gamma   90.00
#
_symmetry.space_group_name_H-M   'P 1'
#
loop_
_entity.id
_entity.type
_entity.pdbx_description
1 polymer ?
#
loop_
_entity_poly.entity_id
_entity_poly.type
_entity_poly.pdbx_seq_one_letter_code
_entity_poly.pdbx_strand_id
1 'polypeptide(L)'
;MPCPFLTRLSANYVRNYGASLIMNYRQHCPVMSRLSSTLAEEPAVQPTKTSTSSIEKCPFLSSGKAPIKEASPAVEEDVISLEENNPQHFPYEDFFHQQIMKKKEDHSYRVFKKVNRLAENFPAAMEYSWGEKPITVWCSNDYLGMSRHPEVTGAVRTALDKFGAGAGGTRNISGNSMGHEMLEKRLAALHQKEAGLLFTSCFVANDSTLFTLAKSLPGCHIFSDAGNHASMIQ
;
A
#
# COMPACT_ATOMS: atom_id res chain seq x y z
N MET A 1 20.53 6.88 26.44
CA MET A 1 19.96 7.29 25.14
C MET A 1 19.03 8.47 25.35
N PRO A 2 19.16 9.57 24.61
CA PRO A 2 18.24 10.71 24.74
C PRO A 2 16.84 10.31 24.24
N CYS A 3 15.79 10.75 24.94
CA CYS A 3 14.41 10.40 24.62
C CYS A 3 14.02 10.99 23.26
N PRO A 4 13.65 10.17 22.25
CA PRO A 4 13.35 10.65 20.89
C PRO A 4 12.14 11.60 20.83
N PHE A 5 11.30 11.60 21.88
CA PHE A 5 10.17 12.52 22.01
C PHE A 5 10.60 13.92 22.47
N LEU A 6 11.56 13.99 23.40
CA LEU A 6 12.03 15.27 23.96
C LEU A 6 13.10 15.94 23.10
N THR A 7 13.84 15.18 22.29
CA THR A 7 14.88 15.71 21.39
C THR A 7 14.32 16.60 20.27
N ARG A 8 13.01 16.55 20.02
CA ARG A 8 12.32 17.38 19.02
C ARG A 8 11.77 18.68 19.60
N LEU A 9 11.80 18.85 20.93
CA LEU A 9 11.24 20.01 21.61
C LEU A 9 12.37 20.89 22.15
N SER A 10 12.23 22.21 21.98
CA SER A 10 13.19 23.16 22.55
C SER A 10 13.23 23.07 24.09
N ALA A 11 14.40 23.35 24.68
CA ALA A 11 14.58 23.31 26.13
C ALA A 11 13.60 24.24 26.89
N ASN A 12 13.26 25.40 26.30
CA ASN A 12 12.29 26.33 26.89
C ASN A 12 10.86 25.77 26.89
N TYR A 13 10.47 25.08 25.82
CA TYR A 13 9.16 24.45 25.73
C TYR A 13 9.01 23.30 26.73
N VAL A 14 10.05 22.47 26.87
CA VAL A 14 10.06 21.37 27.86
C VAL A 14 10.03 21.93 29.29
N ARG A 15 10.69 23.06 29.56
CA ARG A 15 10.68 23.68 30.89
C ARG A 15 9.30 24.23 31.28
N ASN A 16 8.61 24.86 30.33
CA ASN A 16 7.33 25.52 30.61
C ASN A 16 6.13 24.55 30.58
N TYR A 17 6.22 23.47 29.79
CA TYR A 17 5.10 22.55 29.54
C TYR A 17 5.40 21.08 29.89
N GLY A 18 6.57 20.79 30.46
CA GLY A 18 7.05 19.43 30.73
C GLY A 18 6.13 18.60 31.61
N ALA A 19 5.54 19.19 32.66
CA ALA A 19 4.63 18.48 33.55
C ALA A 19 3.35 18.01 32.82
N SER A 20 2.79 18.86 31.95
CA SER A 20 1.61 18.53 31.15
C SER A 20 1.93 17.50 30.05
N LEU A 21 3.11 17.61 29.42
CA LEU A 21 3.60 16.63 28.44
C LEU A 21 3.77 15.26 29.08
N ILE A 22 4.35 15.18 30.28
CA ILE A 22 4.51 13.91 31.00
C ILE A 22 3.15 13.35 31.40
N MET A 23 2.24 14.15 31.96
CA MET A 23 0.92 13.69 32.36
C MET A 23 0.12 13.09 31.18
N ASN A 24 0.13 13.76 30.02
CA ASN A 24 -0.64 13.33 28.86
C ASN A 24 0.01 12.19 28.07
N TYR A 25 1.34 12.12 28.02
CA TYR A 25 2.03 11.18 27.14
C TYR A 25 2.84 10.10 27.87
N ARG A 26 2.86 10.06 29.21
CA ARG A 26 3.59 9.03 30.01
C ARG A 26 3.20 7.60 29.65
N GLN A 27 1.93 7.35 29.30
CA GLN A 27 1.43 6.03 28.96
C GLN A 27 1.96 5.53 27.60
N HIS A 28 2.34 6.46 26.71
CA HIS A 28 2.91 6.15 25.40
C HIS A 28 4.44 6.11 25.41
N CYS A 29 5.08 6.45 26.53
CA CYS A 29 6.53 6.38 26.69
C CYS A 29 6.93 5.02 27.26
N PRO A 30 7.69 4.19 26.52
CA PRO A 30 8.03 2.82 26.94
C PRO A 30 8.94 2.75 28.19
N VAL A 31 9.56 3.86 28.58
CA VAL A 31 10.37 3.99 29.80
C VAL A 31 9.53 4.44 30.99
N MET A 32 8.67 5.45 30.80
CA MET A 32 7.85 6.03 31.88
C MET A 32 6.61 5.20 32.21
N SER A 33 6.09 4.41 31.25
CA SER A 33 4.95 3.52 31.49
C SER A 33 5.27 2.45 32.53
N ARG A 34 6.53 1.97 32.58
CA ARG A 34 7.00 0.94 33.51
C ARG A 34 7.22 1.43 34.94
N LEU A 35 7.49 2.74 35.12
CA LEU A 35 7.66 3.37 36.43
C LEU A 35 6.31 3.68 37.11
N SER A 36 5.24 3.84 36.33
CA SER A 36 3.91 4.10 36.90
C SER A 36 3.23 2.84 37.46
N SER A 37 3.68 1.65 37.07
CA SER A 37 3.16 0.36 37.57
C SER A 37 3.81 -0.10 38.88
N THR A 38 4.91 0.51 39.32
CA THR A 38 5.69 0.06 40.49
C THR A 38 5.43 0.86 41.78
N LEU A 39 4.48 1.80 41.79
CA LEU A 39 4.19 2.65 42.96
C LEU A 39 2.89 2.31 43.69
N ALA A 40 2.19 1.26 43.29
CA ALA A 40 0.97 0.85 43.96
C ALA A 40 0.91 -0.67 44.06
N GLU A 41 1.53 -1.24 45.11
CA GLU A 41 0.91 -2.26 45.97
C GLU A 41 1.88 -2.74 47.05
N GLU A 42 1.38 -2.85 48.30
CA GLU A 42 1.44 -4.04 49.17
C GLU A 42 0.94 -3.72 50.61
N PRO A 43 0.54 -4.69 51.47
CA PRO A 43 -0.01 -6.03 51.18
C PRO A 43 -1.14 -6.52 52.14
N ALA A 44 -1.79 -7.64 51.79
CA ALA A 44 -1.79 -8.90 52.58
C ALA A 44 -3.13 -9.62 52.87
N VAL A 45 -3.06 -10.95 52.69
CA VAL A 45 -3.78 -12.08 53.34
C VAL A 45 -5.07 -12.63 52.69
N GLN A 46 -4.96 -13.85 52.14
CA GLN A 46 -6.02 -14.84 51.89
C GLN A 46 -6.34 -15.63 53.20
N PRO A 47 -7.56 -16.18 53.46
CA PRO A 47 -7.99 -17.43 52.79
C PRO A 47 -9.52 -17.75 52.66
N THR A 48 -9.82 -18.60 51.68
CA THR A 48 -10.87 -19.67 51.62
C THR A 48 -12.38 -19.41 51.51
N LYS A 49 -12.96 -20.07 50.46
CA LYS A 49 -14.22 -20.86 50.37
C LYS A 49 -15.57 -20.20 49.99
N THR A 50 -16.14 -20.76 48.90
CA THR A 50 -17.55 -21.03 48.55
C THR A 50 -18.55 -19.88 48.27
N SER A 51 -19.07 -19.96 47.03
CA SER A 51 -20.45 -19.69 46.54
C SER A 51 -21.03 -18.27 46.60
N THR A 52 -21.51 -17.86 45.41
CA THR A 52 -22.59 -16.90 45.13
C THR A 52 -22.41 -15.46 45.61
N SER A 53 -22.04 -14.57 44.67
CA SER A 53 -22.72 -13.31 44.34
C SER A 53 -21.77 -12.28 43.72
N SER A 54 -22.35 -11.38 42.91
CA SER A 54 -21.78 -10.15 42.36
C SER A 54 -20.58 -10.26 41.42
N ILE A 55 -20.86 -10.17 40.12
CA ILE A 55 -19.91 -9.65 39.12
C ILE A 55 -19.50 -8.24 39.57
N GLU A 56 -18.31 -8.10 40.13
CA GLU A 56 -17.73 -6.80 40.45
C GLU A 56 -17.46 -6.02 39.16
N LYS A 57 -18.14 -4.87 39.05
CA LYS A 57 -18.12 -3.97 37.91
C LYS A 57 -16.72 -3.38 37.69
N CYS A 58 -16.36 -3.26 36.42
CA CYS A 58 -15.17 -2.56 35.95
C CYS A 58 -15.00 -1.18 36.65
N PRO A 59 -13.81 -0.85 37.18
CA PRO A 59 -13.59 0.37 37.98
C PRO A 59 -13.69 1.69 37.20
N PHE A 60 -13.89 1.65 35.88
CA PHE A 60 -14.23 2.81 35.05
C PHE A 60 -15.74 2.97 34.79
N LEU A 61 -16.58 2.04 35.27
CA LEU A 61 -18.03 2.02 35.11
C LEU A 61 -18.78 2.07 36.46
N SER A 62 -18.06 2.31 37.54
CA SER A 62 -18.60 2.31 38.91
C SER A 62 -19.26 3.64 39.31
N SER A 63 -19.09 4.72 38.55
CA SER A 63 -19.74 6.01 38.83
C SER A 63 -20.07 6.79 37.55
N GLY A 64 -21.18 6.43 36.92
CA GLY A 64 -21.75 7.15 35.79
C GLY A 64 -22.81 6.29 35.12
N LYS A 65 -23.91 6.91 34.68
CA LYS A 65 -24.97 6.24 33.90
C LYS A 65 -24.36 5.25 32.90
N ALA A 66 -25.04 4.11 32.69
CA ALA A 66 -24.64 3.10 31.71
C ALA A 66 -24.06 3.78 30.45
N PRO A 67 -22.83 3.44 30.02
CA PRO A 67 -22.15 4.13 28.93
C PRO A 67 -22.82 3.89 27.58
N ILE A 68 -23.81 2.98 27.54
CA ILE A 68 -24.71 2.77 26.43
C ILE A 68 -25.90 3.70 26.67
N LYS A 69 -25.84 4.88 26.06
CA LYS A 69 -27.06 5.63 25.77
C LYS A 69 -27.78 4.81 24.70
N GLU A 70 -29.00 4.35 24.95
CA GLU A 70 -29.85 3.91 23.84
C GLU A 70 -29.85 5.03 22.81
N ALA A 71 -29.60 4.66 21.55
CA ALA A 71 -29.61 5.61 20.45
C ALA A 71 -30.92 6.39 20.53
N SER A 72 -30.86 7.73 20.44
CA SER A 72 -32.09 8.49 20.28
C SER A 72 -32.80 8.01 19.01
N PRO A 73 -34.13 8.04 18.91
CA PRO A 73 -34.86 7.61 17.70
C PRO A 73 -34.31 8.25 16.41
N ALA A 74 -33.82 9.49 16.49
CA ALA A 74 -33.17 10.21 15.40
C ALA A 74 -31.85 9.60 14.89
N VAL A 75 -31.17 8.76 15.67
CA VAL A 75 -29.93 8.06 15.28
C VAL A 75 -30.25 6.70 14.64
N GLU A 76 -31.40 6.10 14.95
CA GLU A 76 -31.90 4.92 14.24
C GLU A 76 -32.40 5.27 12.83
N GLU A 77 -32.88 6.50 12.61
CA GLU A 77 -33.24 7.01 11.27
C GLU A 77 -32.04 7.06 10.30
N ASP A 78 -30.81 7.23 10.80
CA ASP A 78 -29.56 7.22 10.02
C ASP A 78 -28.91 5.83 9.90
N VAL A 79 -29.44 4.84 10.62
CA VAL A 79 -29.04 3.44 10.43
C VAL A 79 -29.82 2.91 9.24
N ILE A 80 -29.17 2.86 8.07
CA ILE A 80 -29.70 2.13 6.92
C ILE A 80 -29.77 0.66 7.33
N SER A 81 -30.94 0.20 7.74
CA SER A 81 -31.26 -1.21 7.80
C SER A 81 -31.21 -1.73 6.36
N LEU A 82 -30.14 -2.45 6.03
CA LEU A 82 -30.07 -3.24 4.80
C LEU A 82 -30.99 -4.44 4.98
N GLU A 83 -32.31 -4.19 5.03
CA GLU A 83 -33.29 -5.24 4.82
C GLU A 83 -33.11 -5.77 3.40
N GLU A 84 -32.77 -7.06 3.32
CA GLU A 84 -32.51 -7.76 2.07
C GLU A 84 -33.74 -7.71 1.16
N ASN A 85 -33.52 -7.34 -0.11
CA ASN A 85 -34.46 -7.30 -1.23
C ASN A 85 -35.39 -6.08 -1.35
N ASN A 86 -34.82 -4.89 -1.50
CA ASN A 86 -35.51 -3.80 -2.20
C ASN A 86 -35.22 -3.90 -3.73
N PRO A 87 -36.22 -4.15 -4.61
CA PRO A 87 -36.05 -4.30 -6.07
C PRO A 87 -35.61 -3.01 -6.80
N GLN A 88 -35.24 -1.96 -6.06
CA GLN A 88 -34.86 -0.65 -6.56
C GLN A 88 -33.35 -0.47 -6.76
N HIS A 89 -32.52 -1.43 -6.34
CA HIS A 89 -31.07 -1.37 -6.49
C HIS A 89 -30.57 -2.13 -7.73
N PHE A 90 -29.58 -1.60 -8.43
CA PHE A 90 -28.93 -2.31 -9.53
C PHE A 90 -28.26 -3.58 -8.97
N PRO A 91 -28.47 -4.77 -9.56
CA PRO A 91 -27.96 -6.02 -9.01
C PRO A 91 -26.48 -6.20 -9.40
N TYR A 92 -25.58 -5.51 -8.68
CA TYR A 92 -24.14 -5.51 -8.98
C TYR A 92 -23.52 -6.91 -8.97
N GLU A 93 -23.82 -7.73 -7.96
CA GLU A 93 -23.35 -9.11 -7.86
C GLU A 93 -23.73 -9.93 -9.10
N ASP A 94 -25.02 -9.93 -9.47
CA ASP A 94 -25.51 -10.68 -10.64
C ASP A 94 -24.88 -10.17 -11.93
N PHE A 95 -24.75 -8.85 -12.06
CA PHE A 95 -24.13 -8.22 -13.22
C PHE A 95 -22.67 -8.67 -13.37
N PHE A 96 -21.84 -8.55 -12.32
CA PHE A 96 -20.44 -8.94 -12.37
C PHE A 96 -20.28 -10.45 -12.57
N HIS A 97 -21.14 -11.25 -11.93
CA HIS A 97 -21.17 -12.69 -12.16
C HIS A 97 -21.42 -13.01 -13.63
N GLN A 98 -22.42 -12.37 -14.25
CA GLN A 98 -22.71 -12.54 -15.67
C GLN A 98 -21.54 -12.11 -16.57
N GLN A 99 -20.83 -11.01 -16.26
CA GLN A 99 -19.64 -10.61 -17.03
C GLN A 99 -18.51 -11.65 -16.95
N ILE A 100 -18.30 -12.24 -15.77
CA ILE A 100 -17.32 -13.32 -15.58
C ILE A 100 -17.74 -14.58 -16.34
N MET A 101 -19.02 -14.96 -16.28
CA MET A 101 -19.53 -16.14 -16.98
C MET A 101 -19.41 -15.99 -18.50
N LYS A 102 -19.70 -14.82 -19.06
CA LYS A 102 -19.44 -14.52 -20.48
C LYS A 102 -17.97 -14.75 -20.87
N LYS A 103 -17.02 -14.34 -20.01
CA LYS A 103 -15.58 -14.58 -20.23
C LYS A 103 -15.20 -16.06 -20.13
N LYS A 104 -15.90 -16.84 -19.31
CA LYS A 104 -15.67 -18.28 -19.22
C LYS A 104 -16.24 -19.02 -20.42
N GLU A 105 -17.44 -18.62 -20.86
CA GLU A 105 -18.12 -19.14 -22.04
C GLU A 105 -17.35 -18.84 -23.33
N ASP A 106 -16.78 -17.63 -23.48
CA ASP A 106 -15.96 -17.24 -24.63
C ASP A 106 -14.49 -17.72 -24.56
N HIS A 107 -14.15 -18.48 -23.51
CA HIS A 107 -12.80 -19.00 -23.23
C HIS A 107 -11.69 -17.92 -23.12
N SER A 108 -12.03 -16.64 -22.95
CA SER A 108 -11.06 -15.56 -22.75
C SER A 108 -10.76 -15.27 -21.28
N TYR A 109 -11.46 -15.95 -20.36
CA TYR A 109 -11.17 -15.92 -18.92
C TYR A 109 -9.74 -16.39 -18.64
N ARG A 110 -8.98 -15.60 -17.87
CA ARG A 110 -7.56 -15.84 -17.63
C ARG A 110 -7.34 -16.44 -16.25
N VAL A 111 -6.65 -17.57 -16.21
CA VAL A 111 -6.09 -18.16 -14.99
C VAL A 111 -4.58 -18.05 -15.07
N PHE A 112 -3.97 -17.23 -14.22
CA PHE A 112 -2.53 -16.98 -14.27
C PHE A 112 -1.73 -18.17 -13.72
N LYS A 113 -0.65 -18.52 -14.42
CA LYS A 113 0.36 -19.46 -13.94
C LYS A 113 1.22 -18.79 -12.87
N LYS A 114 1.54 -19.54 -11.82
CA LYS A 114 2.35 -19.04 -10.69
C LYS A 114 3.81 -19.41 -10.96
N VAL A 115 4.62 -18.47 -11.39
CA VAL A 115 5.99 -18.76 -11.89
C VAL A 115 7.03 -17.86 -11.21
N ASN A 116 8.06 -18.46 -10.63
CA ASN A 116 9.27 -17.76 -10.17
C ASN A 116 10.44 -18.07 -11.11
N ARG A 117 10.95 -17.07 -11.82
CA ARG A 117 12.10 -17.21 -12.73
C ARG A 117 13.40 -17.32 -11.92
N LEU A 118 14.30 -18.21 -12.32
CA LEU A 118 15.56 -18.44 -11.61
C LEU A 118 16.66 -17.55 -12.21
N ALA A 119 17.19 -16.63 -11.40
CA ALA A 119 18.26 -15.73 -11.84
C ALA A 119 19.56 -16.48 -12.18
N GLU A 120 19.91 -17.48 -11.38
CA GLU A 120 21.14 -18.29 -11.55
C GLU A 120 21.10 -19.13 -12.83
N ASN A 121 19.92 -19.61 -13.23
CA ASN A 121 19.74 -20.54 -14.34
C ASN A 121 18.72 -20.01 -15.36
N PHE A 122 19.05 -18.96 -16.11
CA PHE A 122 18.19 -18.45 -17.17
C PHE A 122 18.20 -19.41 -18.39
N PRO A 123 17.05 -19.77 -19.00
CA PRO A 123 15.68 -19.27 -18.79
C PRO A 123 14.79 -20.21 -17.94
N ALA A 124 15.35 -20.96 -16.99
CA ALA A 124 14.60 -21.86 -16.11
C ALA A 124 13.77 -21.09 -15.06
N ALA A 125 12.69 -21.75 -14.59
CA ALA A 125 11.80 -21.24 -13.56
C ALA A 125 11.17 -22.38 -12.74
N MET A 126 10.57 -22.03 -11.61
CA MET A 126 9.69 -22.92 -10.84
C MET A 126 8.23 -22.51 -11.02
N GLU A 127 7.36 -23.48 -11.31
CA GLU A 127 5.91 -23.32 -11.45
C GLU A 127 5.20 -23.87 -10.20
N TYR A 128 4.11 -23.22 -9.77
CA TYR A 128 3.43 -23.52 -8.51
C TYR A 128 1.89 -23.64 -8.62
N SER A 129 1.29 -23.63 -9.81
CA SER A 129 -0.17 -23.77 -9.94
C SER A 129 -0.66 -25.13 -9.44
N TRP A 130 0.14 -26.20 -9.56
CA TRP A 130 -0.24 -27.56 -9.21
C TRP A 130 0.87 -28.31 -8.45
N GLY A 131 1.45 -27.63 -7.47
CA GLY A 131 2.67 -28.09 -6.79
C GLY A 131 3.93 -27.56 -7.47
N GLU A 132 5.06 -27.78 -6.81
CA GLU A 132 6.35 -27.25 -7.26
C GLU A 132 6.92 -28.08 -8.41
N LYS A 133 7.15 -27.44 -9.57
CA LYS A 133 7.68 -28.10 -10.76
C LYS A 133 8.72 -27.23 -11.48
N PRO A 134 9.91 -27.77 -11.82
CA PRO A 134 10.86 -27.06 -12.68
C PRO A 134 10.36 -26.99 -14.12
N ILE A 135 10.50 -25.81 -14.74
CA ILE A 135 10.09 -25.54 -16.13
C ILE A 135 11.15 -24.70 -16.87
N THR A 136 11.02 -24.64 -18.19
CA THR A 136 11.75 -23.69 -19.05
C THR A 136 10.77 -22.64 -19.58
N VAL A 137 11.09 -21.35 -19.46
CA VAL A 137 10.21 -20.25 -19.87
C VAL A 137 10.51 -19.82 -21.31
N TRP A 138 9.50 -19.92 -22.18
CA TRP A 138 9.60 -19.53 -23.60
C TRP A 138 8.76 -18.31 -23.99
N CYS A 139 7.97 -17.78 -23.06
CA CYS A 139 7.04 -16.66 -23.30
C CYS A 139 7.42 -15.38 -22.54
N SER A 140 8.68 -15.26 -22.09
CA SER A 140 9.15 -14.07 -21.38
C SER A 140 9.54 -12.97 -22.36
N ASN A 141 9.23 -11.72 -22.01
CA ASN A 141 9.73 -10.53 -22.72
C ASN A 141 11.09 -10.06 -22.20
N ASP A 142 11.74 -10.78 -21.28
CA ASP A 142 13.15 -10.56 -20.94
C ASP A 142 14.05 -11.22 -21.98
N TYR A 143 14.01 -10.66 -23.20
CA TYR A 143 14.54 -11.27 -24.42
C TYR A 143 16.03 -11.63 -24.34
N LEU A 144 16.81 -10.82 -23.61
CA LEU A 144 18.27 -10.96 -23.52
C LEU A 144 18.72 -11.45 -22.13
N GLY A 145 17.78 -11.79 -21.23
CA GLY A 145 18.12 -12.18 -19.86
C GLY A 145 18.73 -11.06 -19.03
N MET A 146 18.46 -9.79 -19.37
CA MET A 146 19.04 -8.64 -18.70
C MET A 146 18.52 -8.48 -17.27
N SER A 147 17.36 -9.05 -16.95
CA SER A 147 16.83 -9.01 -15.57
C SER A 147 17.73 -9.74 -14.56
N ARG A 148 18.65 -10.61 -15.02
CA ARG A 148 19.61 -11.37 -14.19
C ARG A 148 21.06 -11.05 -14.50
N HIS A 149 21.34 -10.09 -15.38
CA HIS A 149 22.73 -9.75 -15.73
C HIS A 149 23.49 -9.27 -14.48
N PRO A 150 24.71 -9.77 -14.20
CA PRO A 150 25.44 -9.46 -12.98
C PRO A 150 25.62 -7.95 -12.75
N GLU A 151 25.95 -7.18 -13.79
CA GLU A 151 26.11 -5.73 -13.68
C GLU A 151 24.78 -5.01 -13.38
N VAL A 152 23.67 -5.48 -13.95
CA VAL A 152 22.34 -4.89 -13.70
C VAL A 152 21.91 -5.14 -12.26
N THR A 153 21.98 -6.40 -11.82
CA THR A 153 21.61 -6.76 -10.44
C THR A 153 22.56 -6.12 -9.42
N GLY A 154 23.85 -5.97 -9.75
CA GLY A 154 24.83 -5.24 -8.95
C GLY A 154 24.46 -3.77 -8.78
N ALA A 155 24.17 -3.06 -9.88
CA ALA A 155 23.75 -1.66 -9.84
C ALA A 155 22.47 -1.44 -9.03
N VAL A 156 21.50 -2.35 -9.15
CA VAL A 156 20.26 -2.32 -8.35
C VAL A 156 20.55 -2.49 -6.85
N ARG A 157 21.39 -3.46 -6.46
CA ARG A 157 21.78 -3.64 -5.05
C ARG A 157 22.47 -2.39 -4.49
N THR A 158 23.45 -1.83 -5.22
CA THR A 158 24.13 -0.59 -4.81
C THR A 158 23.15 0.58 -4.65
N ALA A 159 22.18 0.73 -5.55
CA ALA A 159 21.16 1.77 -5.43
C ALA A 159 20.26 1.56 -4.21
N LEU A 160 19.85 0.32 -3.96
CA LEU A 160 19.04 -0.06 -2.79
C LEU A 160 19.77 0.27 -1.47
N ASP A 161 21.04 -0.13 -1.35
CA ASP A 161 21.83 0.11 -0.14
C ASP A 161 22.04 1.61 0.12
N LYS A 162 22.19 2.40 -0.95
CA LYS A 162 22.49 3.84 -0.84
C LYS A 162 21.26 4.71 -0.67
N PHE A 163 20.15 4.38 -1.32
CA PHE A 163 19.00 5.27 -1.47
C PHE A 163 17.67 4.65 -0.98
N GLY A 164 17.66 3.37 -0.62
CA GLY A 164 16.44 2.64 -0.27
C GLY A 164 15.62 2.23 -1.50
N ALA A 165 14.42 1.71 -1.25
CA ALA A 165 13.60 1.07 -2.29
C ALA A 165 12.72 2.04 -3.10
N GLY A 166 12.13 3.03 -2.44
CA GLY A 166 11.16 3.95 -3.05
C GLY A 166 11.70 5.37 -3.18
N ALA A 167 11.29 6.08 -4.24
CA ALA A 167 11.64 7.49 -4.42
C ALA A 167 11.02 8.41 -3.34
N GLY A 168 9.95 7.98 -2.67
CA GLY A 168 9.34 8.70 -1.55
C GLY A 168 8.47 9.90 -1.93
N GLY A 169 8.23 10.16 -3.21
CA GLY A 169 7.35 11.23 -3.66
C GLY A 169 7.19 11.28 -5.19
N THR A 170 6.42 12.26 -5.67
CA THR A 170 6.25 12.51 -7.12
C THR A 170 7.46 13.26 -7.67
N ARG A 171 7.59 13.37 -9.00
CA ARG A 171 8.69 14.14 -9.63
C ARG A 171 8.81 15.56 -9.05
N ASN A 172 7.68 16.22 -8.79
CA ASN A 172 7.69 17.60 -8.27
C ASN A 172 7.97 17.68 -6.75
N ILE A 173 7.69 16.62 -5.99
CA ILE A 173 7.75 16.64 -4.53
C ILE A 173 8.68 15.51 -4.07
N SER A 174 9.96 15.84 -3.85
CA SER A 174 11.03 14.96 -3.36
C SER A 174 11.31 13.66 -4.13
N GLY A 175 10.57 13.34 -5.19
CA GLY A 175 10.74 12.10 -5.95
C GLY A 175 11.67 12.20 -7.16
N ASN A 176 12.18 13.38 -7.51
CA ASN A 176 13.15 13.53 -8.60
C ASN A 176 14.58 13.31 -8.09
N SER A 177 15.17 12.16 -8.45
CA SER A 177 16.55 11.83 -8.09
C SER A 177 17.49 11.90 -9.31
N MET A 178 18.80 12.01 -9.06
CA MET A 178 19.80 11.95 -10.13
C MET A 178 19.71 10.68 -10.98
N GLY A 179 19.20 9.57 -10.43
CA GLY A 179 18.98 8.34 -11.20
C GLY A 179 17.95 8.52 -12.33
N HIS A 180 16.92 9.34 -12.11
CA HIS A 180 15.91 9.67 -13.12
C HIS A 180 16.54 10.50 -14.24
N GLU A 181 17.16 11.63 -13.88
CA GLU A 181 17.78 12.57 -14.84
C GLU A 181 18.88 11.90 -15.69
N MET A 182 19.70 11.05 -15.06
CA MET A 182 20.75 10.30 -15.78
C MET A 182 20.16 9.30 -16.77
N LEU A 183 19.09 8.59 -16.39
CA LEU A 183 18.44 7.63 -17.27
C LEU A 183 17.71 8.34 -18.42
N GLU A 184 17.00 9.43 -18.15
CA GLU A 184 16.36 10.28 -19.16
C GLU A 184 17.37 10.79 -20.20
N LYS A 185 18.52 11.32 -19.73
CA LYS A 185 19.60 11.76 -20.61
C LYS A 185 20.20 10.61 -21.43
N ARG A 186 20.41 9.44 -20.84
CA ARG A 186 20.94 8.26 -21.55
C ARG A 186 19.96 7.75 -22.60
N LEU A 187 18.66 7.73 -22.30
CA LEU A 187 17.61 7.36 -23.26
C LEU A 187 17.52 8.37 -24.41
N ALA A 188 17.58 9.66 -24.11
CA ALA A 188 17.63 10.72 -25.12
C ALA A 188 18.83 10.52 -26.06
N ALA A 189 20.02 10.29 -25.50
CA ALA A 189 21.23 10.02 -26.27
C ALA A 189 21.13 8.74 -27.11
N LEU A 190 20.57 7.65 -26.56
CA LEU A 190 20.35 6.38 -27.26
C LEU A 190 19.48 6.57 -28.51
N HIS A 191 18.43 7.39 -28.41
CA HIS A 191 17.51 7.68 -29.51
C HIS A 191 17.89 8.91 -30.34
N GLN A 192 19.03 9.55 -30.06
CA GLN A 192 19.50 10.77 -30.71
C GLN A 192 18.43 11.89 -30.67
N LYS A 193 17.84 12.10 -29.49
CA LYS A 193 16.85 13.15 -29.20
C LYS A 193 17.39 14.15 -28.19
N GLU A 194 16.79 15.33 -28.18
CA GLU A 194 17.18 16.43 -27.28
C GLU A 194 16.91 16.09 -25.81
N ALA A 195 15.82 15.37 -25.54
CA ALA A 195 15.38 14.99 -24.19
C ALA A 195 14.67 13.63 -24.18
N GLY A 196 14.57 13.04 -23.00
CA GLY A 196 13.80 11.84 -22.69
C GLY A 196 12.99 12.07 -21.43
N LEU A 197 11.90 11.32 -21.25
CA LEU A 197 11.00 11.46 -20.10
C LEU A 197 10.58 10.08 -19.59
N LEU A 198 10.73 9.85 -18.29
CA LEU A 198 10.36 8.58 -17.66
C LEU A 198 8.89 8.58 -17.22
N PHE A 199 8.25 7.44 -17.46
CA PHE A 199 6.92 7.08 -16.96
C PHE A 199 6.99 5.77 -16.18
N THR A 200 5.94 5.45 -15.42
CA THR A 200 5.86 4.21 -14.64
C THR A 200 5.82 2.95 -15.51
N SER A 201 5.31 3.06 -16.74
CA SER A 201 5.36 2.01 -17.76
C SER A 201 5.21 2.62 -19.15
N CYS A 202 5.56 1.86 -20.19
CA CYS A 202 5.32 2.28 -21.57
C CYS A 202 3.82 2.35 -21.91
N PHE A 203 2.95 1.65 -21.17
CA PHE A 203 1.51 1.81 -21.29
C PHE A 203 1.10 3.24 -20.96
N VAL A 204 1.53 3.74 -19.79
CA VAL A 204 1.24 5.10 -19.32
C VAL A 204 1.92 6.14 -20.22
N ALA A 205 3.14 5.87 -20.69
CA ALA A 205 3.84 6.76 -21.61
C ALA A 205 3.06 6.98 -22.91
N ASN A 206 2.56 5.90 -23.54
CA ASN A 206 1.78 5.97 -24.76
C ASN A 206 0.47 6.74 -24.54
N ASP A 207 -0.32 6.32 -23.54
CA ASP A 207 -1.61 6.93 -23.20
C ASP A 207 -1.45 8.44 -22.90
N SER A 208 -0.58 8.78 -21.94
CA SER A 208 -0.40 10.17 -21.51
C SER A 208 0.14 11.06 -22.63
N THR A 209 1.07 10.57 -23.44
CA THR A 209 1.68 11.38 -24.51
C THR A 209 0.68 11.62 -25.64
N LEU A 210 0.00 10.56 -26.11
CA LEU A 210 -0.97 10.67 -27.20
C LEU A 210 -2.16 11.52 -26.78
N PHE A 211 -2.74 11.27 -25.60
CA PHE A 211 -3.84 12.06 -25.06
C PHE A 211 -3.47 13.54 -24.97
N THR A 212 -2.30 13.85 -24.38
CA THR A 212 -1.86 15.24 -24.19
C THR A 212 -1.66 15.94 -25.52
N LEU A 213 -0.96 15.32 -26.47
CA LEU A 213 -0.74 15.90 -27.80
C LEU A 213 -2.07 16.14 -28.53
N ALA A 214 -2.94 15.13 -28.58
CA ALA A 214 -4.22 15.20 -29.27
C ALA A 214 -5.14 16.28 -28.70
N LYS A 215 -5.15 16.42 -27.37
CA LYS A 215 -5.97 17.41 -26.66
C LYS A 215 -5.40 18.83 -26.77
N SER A 216 -4.08 18.98 -26.76
CA SER A 216 -3.42 20.29 -26.80
C SER A 216 -3.34 20.89 -28.20
N LEU A 217 -3.31 20.08 -29.25
CA LEU A 217 -3.19 20.56 -30.63
C LEU A 217 -4.59 20.82 -31.24
N PRO A 218 -4.91 22.05 -31.67
CA PRO A 218 -6.21 22.35 -32.26
C PRO A 218 -6.41 21.62 -33.59
N GLY A 219 -7.52 20.91 -33.73
CA GLY A 219 -7.83 20.15 -34.96
C GLY A 219 -6.90 18.96 -35.19
N CYS A 220 -6.34 18.37 -34.13
CA CYS A 220 -5.42 17.25 -34.25
C CYS A 220 -6.08 16.04 -34.93
N HIS A 221 -5.48 15.59 -36.03
CA HIS A 221 -5.83 14.31 -36.66
C HIS A 221 -4.78 13.26 -36.29
N ILE A 222 -5.24 12.11 -35.81
CA ILE A 222 -4.38 10.96 -35.47
C ILE A 222 -4.53 9.89 -36.55
N PHE A 223 -3.43 9.55 -37.21
CA PHE A 223 -3.35 8.42 -38.12
C PHE A 223 -2.88 7.20 -37.31
N SER A 224 -3.81 6.29 -37.00
CA SER A 224 -3.57 5.15 -36.11
C SER A 224 -3.54 3.84 -36.90
N ASP A 225 -2.47 3.07 -36.74
CA ASP A 225 -2.31 1.75 -37.35
C ASP A 225 -3.28 0.73 -36.72
N ALA A 226 -3.82 -0.18 -37.54
CA ALA A 226 -4.81 -1.17 -37.10
C ALA A 226 -4.24 -2.20 -36.09
N GLY A 227 -2.92 -2.42 -36.09
CA GLY A 227 -2.19 -3.30 -35.18
C GLY A 227 -1.69 -2.61 -33.91
N ASN A 228 -2.09 -1.37 -33.65
CA ASN A 228 -1.62 -0.62 -32.50
C ASN A 228 -1.93 -1.32 -31.16
N HIS A 229 -0.99 -1.16 -30.22
CA HIS A 229 -1.14 -1.71 -28.88
C HIS A 229 -2.28 -0.99 -28.13
N ALA A 230 -2.96 -1.70 -27.22
CA ALA A 230 -4.10 -1.17 -26.48
C ALA A 230 -3.82 0.17 -25.76
N SER A 231 -2.59 0.38 -25.28
CA SER A 231 -2.17 1.62 -24.62
C SER A 231 -2.15 2.86 -25.52
N MET A 232 -2.18 2.68 -26.84
CA MET A 232 -2.26 3.77 -27.81
C MET A 232 -3.70 4.07 -28.26
N ILE A 233 -4.62 3.16 -27.96
CA ILE A 233 -6.02 3.19 -28.44
C ILE A 233 -6.98 3.74 -27.38
N GLN A 234 -6.74 3.40 -26.09
CA GLN A 234 -7.52 3.93 -24.96
C GLN A 234 -7.50 5.45 -24.91
#